data_AF-A0A2D7XSV2-F1
#
_entry.id   AF-A0A2D7XSV2-F1
#
_cell.length_a   1.000
_cell.length_b   1.000
_cell.length_c   1.000
_cell.angle_alpha   90.00
_cell.angle_beta   90.00
_cell.angle_gamma   90.00
#
_symmetry.space_group_name_H-M   'P 1'
#
loop_
_entity.id
_entity.type
_entity.pdbx_description
1 polymer ?
#
loop_
_entity_poly.entity_id
_entity_poly.type
_entity_poly.pdbx_seq_one_letter_code
_entity_poly.pdbx_strand_id
1 'polypeptide(L)'
;MASKIRSATHLKSLVFGGLASFCLAFAAQAQNNGLPNREQSVVLLELITTKGAECDLLDPWEVAAIRAMMEQEMSGWSTQRRRTVAESASDKIAEADCETPVVTNWIDASKPNMQGEMLPGFLLTYKTIAQMDTPPLVFTMSALRLDTRPVIDAIDAKLAELEASGATAEGGKPWPEYIEGTTNQIHTVMAGYMSDEADARMPPDQVAGLIAQAVMITKIWYEGETVEAEPDE
;
A
#
# COMPACT_ATOMS: atom_id res chain seq x y z
N MET A 1 9.81 49.01 -18.40
CA MET A 1 9.77 48.41 -19.75
C MET A 1 10.91 47.42 -19.89
N ALA A 2 10.59 46.22 -20.37
CA ALA A 2 11.47 45.14 -20.84
C ALA A 2 12.34 44.38 -19.80
N SER A 3 11.71 43.34 -19.26
CA SER A 3 12.30 42.07 -18.83
C SER A 3 13.21 41.44 -19.90
N LYS A 4 14.29 40.78 -19.48
CA LYS A 4 14.91 39.69 -20.25
C LYS A 4 15.57 38.65 -19.33
N ILE A 5 14.76 37.67 -18.97
CA ILE A 5 15.15 36.34 -18.50
C ILE A 5 15.57 35.52 -19.73
N ARG A 6 16.70 34.81 -19.68
CA ARG A 6 16.91 33.55 -20.43
C ARG A 6 17.84 32.58 -19.69
N SER A 7 17.20 31.50 -19.21
CA SER A 7 17.57 30.09 -19.25
C SER A 7 19.04 29.68 -19.32
N ALA A 8 19.47 28.95 -18.29
CA ALA A 8 20.46 27.88 -18.41
C ALA A 8 19.83 26.59 -17.88
N THR A 9 19.22 25.81 -18.77
CA THR A 9 18.71 24.48 -18.48
C THR A 9 19.85 23.48 -18.66
N HIS A 10 20.52 23.09 -17.58
CA HIS A 10 21.38 21.91 -17.56
C HIS A 10 20.54 20.71 -17.07
N LEU A 11 19.84 20.07 -18.02
CA LEU A 11 19.24 18.77 -17.81
C LEU A 11 20.38 17.73 -17.79
N LYS A 12 20.80 17.29 -16.60
CA LYS A 12 21.65 16.10 -16.47
C LYS A 12 20.76 14.87 -16.69
N SER A 13 20.86 14.29 -17.88
CA SER A 13 20.46 12.91 -18.14
C SER A 13 21.18 11.98 -17.17
N LEU A 14 20.44 11.37 -16.25
CA LEU A 14 20.85 10.14 -15.57
C LEU A 14 19.98 9.01 -16.11
N VAL A 15 20.58 8.34 -17.10
CA VAL A 15 20.49 6.94 -17.49
C VAL A 15 19.46 6.12 -16.71
N PHE A 16 18.25 6.01 -17.25
CA PHE A 16 17.42 4.82 -17.07
C PHE A 16 17.87 3.79 -18.11
N GLY A 17 18.24 2.60 -17.61
CA GLY A 17 18.61 1.46 -18.44
C GLY A 17 17.47 1.03 -19.33
N GLY A 18 17.64 1.30 -20.64
CA GLY A 18 17.59 0.27 -21.68
C GLY A 18 16.25 -0.38 -22.00
N LEU A 19 15.47 0.29 -22.85
CA LEU A 19 14.52 -0.35 -23.77
C LEU A 19 14.64 0.31 -25.16
N ALA A 20 15.14 -0.41 -26.16
CA ALA A 20 14.92 -0.19 -27.59
C ALA A 20 15.37 -1.46 -28.36
N SER A 21 14.46 -2.36 -28.76
CA SER A 21 13.67 -2.41 -30.02
C SER A 21 14.48 -2.62 -31.30
N PHE A 22 14.34 -3.80 -31.94
CA PHE A 22 14.37 -3.96 -33.40
C PHE A 22 13.53 -5.18 -33.86
N CYS A 23 12.96 -5.03 -35.05
CA CYS A 23 11.78 -5.65 -35.64
C CYS A 23 11.76 -7.19 -35.78
N LEU A 24 10.54 -7.76 -35.74
CA LEU A 24 9.95 -8.57 -36.83
C LEU A 24 8.43 -8.72 -36.60
N ALA A 25 7.66 -8.46 -37.65
CA ALA A 25 6.22 -8.69 -37.69
C ALA A 25 5.94 -10.20 -37.70
N PHE A 26 5.51 -10.71 -36.56
CA PHE A 26 4.72 -11.92 -36.43
C PHE A 26 3.57 -11.57 -35.49
N ALA A 27 2.37 -12.11 -35.75
CA ALA A 27 1.25 -11.98 -34.83
C ALA A 27 1.67 -12.52 -33.46
N ALA A 28 2.06 -11.62 -32.56
CA ALA A 28 2.45 -11.96 -31.21
C ALA A 28 1.16 -12.28 -30.46
N GLN A 29 0.80 -13.56 -30.44
CA GLN A 29 0.20 -14.11 -29.24
C GLN A 29 1.26 -13.89 -28.15
N ALA A 30 1.10 -12.82 -27.37
CA ALA A 30 1.91 -12.59 -26.20
C ALA A 30 1.81 -13.85 -25.33
N GLN A 31 2.90 -14.62 -25.29
CA GLN A 31 3.02 -15.77 -24.40
C GLN A 31 3.01 -15.21 -22.98
N ASN A 32 1.85 -15.29 -22.33
CA ASN A 32 1.75 -15.07 -20.90
C ASN A 32 2.65 -16.13 -20.24
N ASN A 33 3.67 -15.73 -19.49
CA ASN A 33 4.64 -16.62 -18.82
C ASN A 33 4.03 -17.44 -17.67
N GLY A 34 2.73 -17.79 -17.74
CA GLY A 34 1.95 -18.42 -16.67
C GLY A 34 1.59 -17.51 -15.50
N LEU A 35 2.15 -16.30 -15.44
CA LEU A 35 1.83 -15.32 -14.39
C LEU A 35 0.51 -14.57 -14.71
N PRO A 36 -0.32 -14.30 -13.69
CA PRO A 36 -1.49 -13.45 -13.84
C PRO A 36 -1.13 -12.07 -14.39
N ASN A 37 -1.93 -11.55 -15.33
CA ASN A 37 -1.86 -10.14 -15.69
C ASN A 37 -2.45 -9.26 -14.55
N ARG A 38 -2.38 -7.94 -14.69
CA ARG A 38 -2.87 -6.99 -13.66
C ARG A 38 -4.35 -7.20 -13.29
N GLU A 39 -5.22 -7.45 -14.26
CA GLU A 39 -6.65 -7.69 -14.02
C GLU A 39 -6.88 -9.01 -13.30
N GLN A 40 -6.20 -10.07 -13.75
CA GLN A 40 -6.24 -11.38 -13.12
C GLN A 40 -5.69 -11.33 -11.69
N SER A 41 -4.70 -10.48 -11.42
CA SER A 41 -4.14 -10.27 -10.08
C SER A 41 -5.17 -9.61 -9.16
N VAL A 42 -5.86 -8.56 -9.61
CA VAL A 42 -6.93 -7.92 -8.83
C VAL A 42 -8.11 -8.87 -8.59
N VAL A 43 -8.54 -9.64 -9.60
CA VAL A 43 -9.58 -10.67 -9.43
C VAL A 43 -9.19 -11.69 -8.35
N LEU A 44 -7.94 -12.16 -8.40
CA LEU A 44 -7.43 -13.13 -7.44
C LEU A 44 -7.36 -12.54 -6.02
N LEU A 45 -6.86 -11.31 -5.87
CA LEU A 45 -6.77 -10.64 -4.56
C LEU A 45 -8.14 -10.28 -3.99
N GLU A 46 -9.14 -9.94 -4.82
CA GLU A 46 -10.52 -9.71 -4.37
C GLU A 46 -11.16 -11.02 -3.88
N LEU A 47 -10.93 -12.12 -4.59
CA LEU A 47 -11.32 -13.46 -4.13
C LEU A 47 -10.68 -13.81 -2.78
N ILE A 48 -9.36 -13.65 -2.68
CA ILE A 48 -8.59 -13.95 -1.46
C ILE A 48 -9.06 -13.11 -0.29
N THR A 49 -9.21 -11.80 -0.46
CA THR A 49 -9.61 -10.91 0.64
C THR A 49 -11.05 -11.15 1.08
N THR A 50 -11.94 -11.47 0.14
CA THR A 50 -13.33 -11.79 0.47
C THR A 50 -13.44 -13.11 1.21
N LYS A 51 -12.89 -14.19 0.66
CA LYS A 51 -12.95 -15.51 1.31
C LYS A 51 -12.09 -15.57 2.57
N GLY A 52 -10.93 -14.91 2.57
CA GLY A 52 -10.07 -14.82 3.74
C GLY A 52 -10.77 -14.12 4.92
N ALA A 53 -11.57 -13.09 4.66
CA ALA A 53 -12.40 -12.45 5.68
C ALA A 53 -13.60 -13.33 6.09
N GLU A 54 -14.34 -13.90 5.13
CA GLU A 54 -15.52 -14.75 5.42
C GLU A 54 -15.18 -16.00 6.23
N CYS A 55 -13.95 -16.51 6.07
CA CYS A 55 -13.47 -17.76 6.67
C CYS A 55 -12.49 -17.53 7.83
N ASP A 56 -12.36 -16.29 8.32
CA ASP A 56 -11.45 -15.92 9.42
C ASP A 56 -9.98 -16.35 9.19
N LEU A 57 -9.53 -16.35 7.93
CA LEU A 57 -8.16 -16.70 7.55
C LEU A 57 -7.23 -15.48 7.53
N LEU A 58 -7.79 -14.29 7.37
CA LEU A 58 -7.07 -13.01 7.38
C LEU A 58 -7.62 -12.10 8.48
N ASP A 59 -6.72 -11.40 9.16
CA ASP A 59 -7.11 -10.39 10.13
C ASP A 59 -7.76 -9.20 9.40
N PRO A 60 -8.64 -8.44 10.07
CA PRO A 60 -9.31 -7.29 9.45
C PRO A 60 -8.35 -6.26 8.82
N TRP A 61 -7.17 -6.05 9.43
CA TRP A 61 -6.18 -5.11 8.91
C TRP A 61 -5.47 -5.67 7.66
N GLU A 62 -5.24 -6.99 7.58
CA GLU A 62 -4.64 -7.66 6.41
C GLU A 62 -5.55 -7.51 5.19
N VAL A 63 -6.85 -7.73 5.39
CA VAL A 63 -7.89 -7.52 4.37
C VAL A 63 -7.89 -6.06 3.88
N ALA A 64 -7.86 -5.10 4.81
CA ALA A 64 -7.84 -3.68 4.47
C ALA A 64 -6.56 -3.29 3.70
N ALA A 65 -5.41 -3.82 4.09
CA ALA A 65 -4.12 -3.57 3.44
C ALA A 65 -4.09 -4.09 1.99
N ILE A 66 -4.51 -5.34 1.76
CA ILE A 66 -4.56 -5.91 0.40
C ILE A 66 -5.53 -5.12 -0.48
N ARG A 67 -6.69 -4.70 0.06
CA ARG A 67 -7.65 -3.85 -0.66
C ARG A 67 -7.08 -2.48 -1.00
N ALA A 68 -6.30 -1.87 -0.11
CA ALA A 68 -5.61 -0.62 -0.40
C ALA A 68 -4.61 -0.78 -1.56
N MET A 69 -3.85 -1.88 -1.58
CA MET A 69 -2.94 -2.21 -2.70
C MET A 69 -3.69 -2.42 -4.02
N MET A 70 -4.83 -3.10 -3.99
CA MET A 70 -5.68 -3.25 -5.18
C MET A 70 -6.19 -1.90 -5.69
N GLU A 71 -6.65 -1.02 -4.81
CA GLU A 71 -7.10 0.32 -5.22
C GLU A 71 -5.95 1.15 -5.83
N GLN A 72 -4.73 1.02 -5.30
CA GLN A 72 -3.55 1.65 -5.89
C GLN A 72 -3.24 1.10 -7.29
N GLU A 73 -3.29 -0.22 -7.48
CA GLU A 73 -3.09 -0.85 -8.80
C GLU A 73 -4.19 -0.44 -9.81
N MET A 74 -5.41 -0.28 -9.32
CA MET A 74 -6.55 0.21 -10.09
C MET A 74 -6.56 1.73 -10.31
N SER A 75 -5.62 2.46 -9.71
CA SER A 75 -5.51 3.91 -9.89
C SER A 75 -5.31 4.24 -11.37
N GLY A 76 -6.17 5.11 -11.90
CA GLY A 76 -6.19 5.47 -13.32
C GLY A 76 -6.89 4.47 -14.26
N TRP A 77 -7.46 3.37 -13.76
CA TRP A 77 -8.31 2.50 -14.58
C TRP A 77 -9.63 3.17 -14.91
N SER A 78 -10.17 2.90 -16.10
CA SER A 78 -11.51 3.37 -16.47
C SER A 78 -12.59 2.68 -15.63
N THR A 79 -13.72 3.34 -15.45
CA THR A 79 -14.88 2.77 -14.73
C THR A 79 -15.35 1.46 -15.35
N GLN A 80 -15.36 1.35 -16.68
CA GLN A 80 -15.73 0.11 -17.36
C GLN A 80 -14.77 -1.04 -17.05
N ARG A 81 -13.46 -0.76 -17.03
CA ARG A 81 -12.44 -1.75 -16.71
C ARG A 81 -12.59 -2.25 -15.26
N ARG A 82 -12.76 -1.33 -14.32
CA ARG A 82 -13.01 -1.66 -12.90
C ARG A 82 -14.26 -2.53 -12.74
N ARG A 83 -15.35 -2.20 -13.45
CA ARG A 83 -16.59 -2.99 -13.44
C ARG A 83 -16.38 -4.42 -13.95
N THR A 84 -15.71 -4.60 -15.08
CA THR A 84 -15.45 -5.93 -15.65
C THR A 84 -14.61 -6.81 -14.71
N VAL A 85 -13.62 -6.22 -14.03
CA VAL A 85 -12.83 -6.92 -13.01
C VAL A 85 -13.67 -7.28 -11.80
N ALA A 86 -14.53 -6.38 -11.31
CA ALA A 86 -15.43 -6.66 -10.20
C ALA A 86 -16.44 -7.77 -10.52
N GLU A 87 -17.00 -7.79 -11.74
CA GLU A 87 -17.87 -8.87 -12.22
C GLU A 87 -17.12 -10.21 -12.24
N SER A 88 -15.90 -10.23 -12.79
CA SER A 88 -15.06 -11.43 -12.83
C SER A 88 -14.68 -11.94 -11.43
N ALA A 89 -14.42 -11.03 -10.48
CA ALA A 89 -14.17 -11.37 -9.09
C ALA A 89 -15.41 -11.96 -8.42
N SER A 90 -16.58 -11.36 -8.65
CA SER A 90 -17.86 -11.87 -8.12
C SER A 90 -18.14 -13.30 -8.58
N ASP A 91 -17.92 -13.60 -9.86
CA ASP A 91 -18.09 -14.96 -10.39
C ASP A 91 -17.16 -15.96 -9.69
N LYS A 92 -15.89 -15.58 -9.49
CA LYS A 92 -14.89 -16.41 -8.80
C LYS A 92 -15.20 -16.61 -7.32
N ILE A 93 -15.68 -15.57 -6.64
CA ILE A 93 -16.09 -15.62 -5.23
C ILE A 93 -17.28 -16.57 -5.05
N ALA A 94 -18.24 -16.56 -5.98
CA ALA A 94 -19.40 -17.43 -5.91
C ALA A 94 -19.07 -18.93 -6.10
N GLU A 95 -17.97 -19.22 -6.80
CA GLU A 95 -17.45 -20.58 -7.02
C GLU A 95 -16.57 -21.10 -5.87
N ALA A 96 -16.14 -20.21 -4.97
CA ALA A 96 -15.15 -20.52 -3.95
C ALA A 96 -15.77 -20.73 -2.56
N ASP A 97 -15.08 -21.54 -1.77
CA ASP A 97 -15.33 -21.81 -0.35
C ASP A 97 -14.04 -21.59 0.47
N CYS A 98 -14.10 -21.89 1.78
CA CYS A 98 -12.98 -21.69 2.69
C CYS A 98 -11.78 -22.61 2.43
N GLU A 99 -11.98 -23.71 1.69
CA GLU A 99 -10.94 -24.72 1.41
C GLU A 99 -10.37 -24.57 0.00
N THR A 100 -10.84 -23.56 -0.75
CA THR A 100 -10.45 -23.34 -2.14
C THR A 100 -8.92 -23.16 -2.23
N PRO A 101 -8.17 -24.07 -2.90
CA PRO A 101 -6.72 -24.14 -2.75
C PRO A 101 -5.97 -22.87 -3.15
N VAL A 102 -6.50 -22.09 -4.10
CA VAL A 102 -5.84 -20.84 -4.49
C VAL A 102 -5.92 -19.79 -3.38
N VAL A 103 -6.97 -19.81 -2.55
CA VAL A 103 -7.13 -18.92 -1.40
C VAL A 103 -6.21 -19.36 -0.28
N THR A 104 -6.34 -20.61 0.18
CA THR A 104 -5.58 -21.13 1.32
C THR A 104 -4.08 -21.13 1.07
N ASN A 105 -3.61 -21.64 -0.08
CA ASN A 105 -2.19 -21.66 -0.39
C ASN A 105 -1.58 -20.25 -0.49
N TRP A 106 -2.34 -19.27 -1.01
CA TRP A 106 -1.84 -17.90 -1.10
C TRP A 106 -1.71 -17.27 0.29
N ILE A 107 -2.74 -17.47 1.14
CA ILE A 107 -2.74 -16.95 2.51
C ILE A 107 -1.61 -17.60 3.31
N ASP A 108 -1.49 -18.92 3.29
CA ASP A 108 -0.42 -19.64 3.99
C ASP A 108 0.98 -19.19 3.58
N ALA A 109 1.17 -18.92 2.28
CA ALA A 109 2.45 -18.44 1.77
C ALA A 109 2.72 -16.97 2.13
N SER A 110 1.69 -16.12 2.24
CA SER A 110 1.84 -14.67 2.40
C SER A 110 1.80 -14.22 3.85
N LYS A 111 0.96 -14.86 4.68
CA LYS A 111 0.66 -14.48 6.07
C LYS A 111 1.92 -14.34 6.94
N PRO A 112 2.93 -15.23 6.88
CA PRO A 112 4.14 -15.07 7.68
C PRO A 112 4.89 -13.75 7.45
N ASN A 113 4.75 -13.15 6.26
CA ASN A 113 5.45 -11.93 5.88
C ASN A 113 4.59 -10.67 6.00
N MET A 114 3.26 -10.77 6.15
CA MET A 114 2.37 -9.59 6.17
C MET A 114 2.72 -8.61 7.29
N GLN A 115 3.02 -9.13 8.48
CA GLN A 115 3.40 -8.33 9.64
C GLN A 115 4.75 -7.61 9.45
N GLY A 116 5.73 -8.26 8.82
CA GLY A 116 7.09 -7.71 8.63
C GLY A 116 7.26 -6.86 7.37
N GLU A 117 6.54 -7.16 6.30
CA GLU A 117 6.73 -6.53 4.99
C GLU A 117 5.61 -5.55 4.62
N MET A 118 4.36 -5.81 5.04
CA MET A 118 3.21 -5.01 4.59
C MET A 118 2.76 -3.99 5.66
N LEU A 119 2.59 -4.43 6.91
CA LEU A 119 2.12 -3.57 8.00
C LEU A 119 3.01 -2.33 8.25
N PRO A 120 4.35 -2.42 8.29
CA PRO A 120 5.19 -1.32 8.72
C PRO A 120 5.07 -0.06 7.86
N GLY A 121 4.83 -0.21 6.55
CA GLY A 121 4.64 0.93 5.66
C GLY A 121 3.44 1.80 6.05
N PHE A 122 2.33 1.17 6.44
CA PHE A 122 1.14 1.89 6.91
C PHE A 122 1.37 2.54 8.28
N LEU A 123 1.99 1.81 9.21
CA LEU A 123 2.28 2.31 10.56
C LEU A 123 3.24 3.51 10.53
N LEU A 124 4.32 3.41 9.76
CA LEU A 124 5.29 4.50 9.59
C LEU A 124 4.66 5.70 8.89
N THR A 125 3.76 5.50 7.93
CA THR A 125 3.02 6.59 7.30
C THR A 125 2.14 7.32 8.31
N TYR A 126 1.37 6.59 9.12
CA TYR A 126 0.58 7.19 10.20
C TYR A 126 1.45 7.96 11.18
N LYS A 127 2.46 7.30 11.77
CA LYS A 127 3.34 7.89 12.78
C LYS A 127 4.05 9.15 12.26
N THR A 128 4.63 9.08 11.07
CA THR A 128 5.38 10.19 10.49
C THR A 128 4.49 11.41 10.28
N ILE A 129 3.27 11.22 9.75
CA ILE A 129 2.34 12.32 9.51
C ILE A 129 1.76 12.87 10.81
N ALA A 130 1.44 11.99 11.76
CA ALA A 130 0.96 12.35 13.09
C ALA A 130 1.95 13.24 13.86
N GLN A 131 3.25 13.06 13.62
CA GLN A 131 4.33 13.79 14.26
C GLN A 131 4.74 15.08 13.53
N MET A 132 4.10 15.42 12.41
CA MET A 132 4.34 16.69 11.73
C MET A 132 3.81 17.87 12.56
N ASP A 133 4.51 19.01 12.54
CA ASP A 133 4.05 20.25 13.19
C ASP A 133 2.68 20.72 12.66
N THR A 134 2.40 20.41 11.39
CA THR A 134 1.10 20.71 10.75
C THR A 134 0.69 19.51 9.89
N PRO A 135 -0.02 18.54 10.46
CA PRO A 135 -0.52 17.40 9.71
C PRO A 135 -1.51 17.83 8.62
N PRO A 136 -1.53 17.17 7.44
CA PRO A 136 -2.52 17.42 6.41
C PRO A 136 -3.96 17.34 6.92
N LEU A 137 -4.86 18.13 6.32
CA LEU A 137 -6.28 18.11 6.69
C LEU A 137 -6.89 16.71 6.52
N VAL A 138 -6.55 16.00 5.44
CA VAL A 138 -7.03 14.63 5.19
C VAL A 138 -6.63 13.68 6.33
N PHE A 139 -5.41 13.79 6.87
CA PHE A 139 -4.98 13.01 8.02
C PHE A 139 -5.84 13.36 9.24
N THR A 140 -5.96 14.65 9.56
CA THR A 140 -6.72 15.12 10.71
C THR A 140 -8.17 14.64 10.66
N MET A 141 -8.81 14.71 9.49
CA MET A 141 -10.18 14.25 9.26
C MET A 141 -10.34 12.73 9.37
N SER A 142 -9.38 11.96 8.85
CA SER A 142 -9.40 10.50 8.93
C SER A 142 -9.10 9.98 10.33
N ALA A 143 -8.26 10.68 11.10
CA ALA A 143 -7.79 10.26 12.41
C ALA A 143 -8.65 10.80 13.58
N LEU A 144 -9.74 11.54 13.32
CA LEU A 144 -10.56 12.22 14.33
C LEU A 144 -11.01 11.36 15.53
N ARG A 145 -11.10 10.04 15.37
CA ARG A 145 -11.56 9.10 16.41
C ARG A 145 -10.44 8.37 17.13
N LEU A 146 -9.19 8.61 16.77
CA LEU A 146 -8.03 7.98 17.39
C LEU A 146 -7.33 8.97 18.33
N ASP A 147 -7.11 8.57 19.57
CA ASP A 147 -6.08 9.24 20.38
C ASP A 147 -4.72 8.90 19.78
N THR A 148 -4.08 9.92 19.18
CA THR A 148 -2.89 9.73 18.37
C THR A 148 -1.69 9.24 19.18
N ARG A 149 -1.57 9.62 20.46
CA ARG A 149 -0.39 9.30 21.26
C ARG A 149 -0.28 7.80 21.61
N PRO A 150 -1.33 7.15 22.18
CA PRO A 150 -1.32 5.71 22.39
C PRO A 150 -1.06 4.91 21.11
N VAL A 151 -1.60 5.37 19.97
CA VAL A 151 -1.36 4.72 18.67
C VAL A 151 0.11 4.79 18.28
N ILE A 152 0.77 5.94 18.45
CA ILE A 152 2.22 6.08 18.19
C ILE A 152 3.02 5.16 19.11
N ASP A 153 2.69 5.10 20.41
CA ASP A 153 3.41 4.25 21.37
C ASP A 153 3.26 2.76 20.99
N ALA A 154 2.07 2.34 20.53
CA ALA A 154 1.84 0.99 20.03
C ALA A 154 2.60 0.70 18.73
N ILE A 155 2.67 1.66 17.80
CA ILE A 155 3.47 1.52 16.58
C ILE A 155 4.95 1.30 16.95
N ASP A 156 5.47 2.06 17.89
CA ASP A 156 6.87 1.93 18.31
C ASP A 156 7.15 0.58 18.97
N ALA A 157 6.23 0.11 19.81
CA ALA A 157 6.31 -1.23 20.38
C ALA A 157 6.30 -2.31 19.29
N LYS A 158 5.40 -2.20 18.30
CA LYS A 158 5.29 -3.19 17.22
C LYS A 158 6.52 -3.23 16.33
N LEU A 159 7.07 -2.08 15.96
CA LEU A 159 8.30 -2.02 15.16
C LEU A 159 9.50 -2.63 15.91
N ALA A 160 9.61 -2.39 17.22
CA ALA A 160 10.65 -2.99 18.06
C ALA A 160 10.48 -4.50 18.22
N GLU A 161 9.24 -4.98 18.35
CA GLU A 161 8.91 -6.41 18.38
C GLU A 161 9.33 -7.10 17.07
N LEU A 162 8.97 -6.52 15.93
CA LEU A 162 9.32 -7.06 14.61
C LEU A 162 10.85 -7.12 14.42
N GLU A 163 11.56 -6.06 14.82
CA GLU A 163 13.03 -6.06 14.82
C GLU A 163 13.61 -7.17 15.71
N ALA A 164 13.11 -7.31 16.94
CA ALA A 164 13.60 -8.31 17.89
C ALA A 164 13.29 -9.76 17.46
N SER A 165 12.18 -9.97 16.75
CA SER A 165 11.77 -11.30 16.25
C SER A 165 12.63 -11.81 15.09
N GLY A 166 13.43 -10.94 14.46
CA GLY A 166 14.15 -11.26 13.24
C GLY A 166 13.26 -11.28 11.99
N ALA A 167 12.05 -10.72 12.06
CA ALA A 167 11.23 -10.49 10.89
C ALA A 167 12.00 -9.63 9.87
N THR A 168 11.79 -9.89 8.58
CA THR A 168 12.43 -9.13 7.52
C THR A 168 11.55 -7.95 7.14
N ALA A 169 12.11 -6.74 7.15
CA ALA A 169 11.42 -5.56 6.62
C ALA A 169 11.27 -5.66 5.09
N GLU A 170 10.31 -4.91 4.54
CA GLU A 170 10.07 -4.87 3.09
C GLU A 170 11.36 -4.64 2.29
N GLY A 171 11.59 -5.49 1.29
CA GLY A 171 12.77 -5.42 0.43
C GLY A 171 14.06 -5.93 1.08
N GLY A 172 14.00 -6.59 2.24
CA GLY A 172 15.15 -7.27 2.84
C GLY A 172 16.13 -6.35 3.58
N LYS A 173 15.74 -5.11 3.87
CA LYS A 173 16.63 -4.13 4.50
C LYS A 173 16.68 -4.33 6.02
N PRO A 174 17.81 -3.97 6.68
CA PRO A 174 17.84 -3.85 8.14
C PRO A 174 16.76 -2.86 8.63
N TRP A 175 16.13 -3.17 9.77
CA TRP A 175 15.04 -2.36 10.34
C TRP A 175 15.37 -0.87 10.50
N PRO A 176 16.53 -0.47 11.06
CA PRO A 176 16.87 0.95 11.18
C PRO A 176 16.93 1.67 9.82
N GLU A 177 17.50 1.02 8.80
CA GLU A 177 17.61 1.58 7.45
C GLU A 177 16.25 1.65 6.74
N TYR A 178 15.40 0.65 6.96
CA TYR A 178 14.03 0.63 6.44
C TYR A 178 13.19 1.76 7.04
N ILE A 179 13.23 1.92 8.37
CA ILE A 179 12.48 2.97 9.08
C ILE A 179 12.94 4.35 8.61
N GLU A 180 14.25 4.62 8.64
CA GLU A 180 14.80 5.91 8.20
C GLU A 180 14.44 6.20 6.74
N GLY A 181 14.66 5.23 5.84
CA GLY A 181 14.37 5.39 4.42
C GLY A 181 12.89 5.67 4.15
N THR A 182 12.00 4.94 4.80
CA THR A 182 10.55 5.09 4.64
C THR A 182 10.07 6.43 5.21
N THR A 183 10.50 6.83 6.40
CA THR A 183 10.18 8.13 6.99
C THR A 183 10.67 9.30 6.10
N ASN A 184 11.89 9.22 5.57
CA ASN A 184 12.42 10.23 4.64
C ASN A 184 11.61 10.31 3.34
N GLN A 185 11.17 9.16 2.81
CA GLN A 185 10.32 9.11 1.63
C GLN A 185 8.94 9.74 1.90
N ILE A 186 8.34 9.47 3.07
CA ILE A 186 7.07 10.08 3.48
C ILE A 186 7.22 11.60 3.59
N HIS A 187 8.27 12.11 4.24
CA HIS A 187 8.53 13.55 4.31
C HIS A 187 8.69 14.18 2.93
N THR A 188 9.37 13.50 2.00
CA THR A 188 9.53 13.98 0.62
C THR A 188 8.17 14.08 -0.09
N VAL A 189 7.31 13.08 0.06
CA VAL A 189 5.96 13.09 -0.55
C VAL A 189 5.09 14.17 0.09
N MET A 190 5.12 14.33 1.41
CA MET A 190 4.35 15.36 2.12
C MET A 190 4.81 16.78 1.76
N ALA A 191 6.10 17.01 1.59
CA ALA A 191 6.62 18.30 1.14
C ALA A 191 6.03 18.69 -0.23
N GLY A 192 6.06 17.77 -1.20
CA GLY A 192 5.47 18.01 -2.54
C GLY A 192 3.94 18.14 -2.51
N TYR A 193 3.27 17.37 -1.65
CA TYR A 193 1.82 17.47 -1.46
C TYR A 193 1.39 18.82 -0.86
N MET A 194 2.21 19.40 0.01
CA MET A 194 1.92 20.67 0.68
C MET A 194 2.38 21.91 -0.09
N SER A 195 3.26 21.79 -1.08
CA SER A 195 3.91 22.93 -1.73
C SER A 195 3.25 23.47 -3.02
N ASP A 196 2.07 22.97 -3.40
CA ASP A 196 1.35 23.33 -4.66
C ASP A 196 2.24 23.20 -5.93
N GLU A 197 3.26 22.34 -5.86
CA GLU A 197 4.26 22.17 -6.92
C GLU A 197 3.70 21.32 -8.07
N ALA A 198 3.77 21.88 -9.29
CA ALA A 198 3.47 21.17 -10.53
C ALA A 198 4.42 19.97 -10.80
N ASP A 199 5.54 19.86 -10.08
CA ASP A 199 6.53 18.79 -10.20
C ASP A 199 6.32 17.65 -9.17
N ALA A 200 5.18 17.65 -8.45
CA ALA A 200 4.85 16.57 -7.54
C ALA A 200 4.84 15.22 -8.26
N ARG A 201 5.60 14.25 -7.74
CA ARG A 201 5.71 12.88 -8.29
C ARG A 201 4.38 12.14 -8.30
N MET A 202 3.43 12.55 -7.46
CA MET A 202 2.13 11.94 -7.31
C MET A 202 1.06 13.03 -7.26
N PRO A 203 -0.07 12.87 -7.98
CA PRO A 203 -1.21 13.77 -7.89
C PRO A 203 -1.72 13.92 -6.44
N PRO A 204 -2.16 15.12 -6.01
CA PRO A 204 -2.60 15.34 -4.63
C PRO A 204 -3.74 14.44 -4.15
N ASP A 205 -4.67 14.07 -5.04
CA ASP A 205 -5.77 13.15 -4.74
C ASP A 205 -5.28 11.73 -4.44
N GLN A 206 -4.25 11.26 -5.16
CA GLN A 206 -3.61 9.97 -4.87
C GLN A 206 -2.90 9.99 -3.52
N VAL A 207 -2.15 11.06 -3.22
CA VAL A 207 -1.50 11.22 -1.90
C VAL A 207 -2.55 11.23 -0.78
N ALA A 208 -3.64 11.98 -0.96
CA ALA A 208 -4.73 12.00 0.01
C ALA A 208 -5.36 10.61 0.23
N GLY A 209 -5.51 9.82 -0.85
CA GLY A 209 -5.95 8.43 -0.78
C GLY A 209 -5.02 7.55 0.06
N LEU A 210 -3.69 7.65 -0.16
CA LEU A 210 -2.70 6.91 0.61
C LEU A 210 -2.71 7.30 2.10
N ILE A 211 -2.86 8.59 2.42
CA ILE A 211 -2.99 9.05 3.81
C ILE A 211 -4.23 8.44 4.46
N ALA A 212 -5.37 8.50 3.79
CA ALA A 212 -6.63 7.97 4.33
C ALA A 212 -6.56 6.45 4.54
N GLN A 213 -5.94 5.71 3.61
CA GLN A 213 -5.71 4.27 3.72
C GLN A 213 -4.77 3.93 4.88
N ALA A 214 -3.64 4.63 5.02
CA ALA A 214 -2.72 4.41 6.13
C ALA A 214 -3.38 4.64 7.49
N VAL A 215 -4.20 5.69 7.63
CA VAL A 215 -4.97 5.94 8.85
C VAL A 215 -5.99 4.83 9.11
N MET A 216 -6.73 4.41 8.09
CA MET A 216 -7.73 3.35 8.22
C MET A 216 -7.11 2.01 8.63
N ILE A 217 -6.02 1.60 7.98
CA ILE A 217 -5.36 0.32 8.25
C ILE A 217 -4.71 0.35 9.64
N THR A 218 -4.00 1.43 9.98
CA THR A 218 -3.43 1.61 11.33
C THR A 218 -4.50 1.56 12.40
N LYS A 219 -5.66 2.19 12.14
CA LYS A 219 -6.81 2.14 13.04
C LYS A 219 -7.30 0.71 13.28
N ILE A 220 -7.58 -0.02 12.19
CA ILE A 220 -8.11 -1.39 12.27
C ILE A 220 -7.13 -2.32 12.98
N TRP A 221 -5.83 -2.19 12.66
CA TRP A 221 -4.78 -2.92 13.36
C TRP A 221 -4.77 -2.60 14.86
N TYR A 222 -4.71 -1.32 15.22
CA TYR A 222 -4.63 -0.89 16.63
C TYR A 222 -5.85 -1.32 17.44
N GLU A 223 -7.06 -1.16 16.88
CA GLU A 223 -8.30 -1.61 17.54
C GLU A 223 -8.30 -3.14 17.72
N GLY A 224 -7.80 -3.91 16.75
CA GLY A 224 -7.64 -5.37 16.86
C GLY A 224 -6.72 -5.78 18.01
N GLU A 225 -5.54 -5.17 18.10
CA GLU A 225 -4.56 -5.44 19.18
C GLU A 225 -5.13 -5.12 20.57
N THR A 226 -5.95 -4.07 20.69
CA THR A 226 -6.54 -3.69 21.99
C THR A 226 -7.64 -4.63 22.46
N VAL A 227 -8.40 -5.24 21.54
CA VAL A 227 -9.48 -6.18 21.90
C VAL A 227 -8.90 -7.51 22.40
N GLU A 228 -7.76 -7.94 21.88
CA GLU A 228 -7.10 -9.18 22.33
C GLU A 228 -6.44 -9.05 23.73
N ALA A 229 -6.26 -7.82 24.22
CA ALA A 229 -5.58 -7.55 25.49
C ALA A 229 -6.51 -7.54 26.73
N GLU A 230 -7.84 -7.55 26.57
CA GLU A 230 -8.77 -7.64 27.70
C GLU A 230 -8.96 -9.12 28.10
N PRO A 231 -8.50 -9.57 29.29
CA PRO A 231 -8.78 -10.92 29.75
C PRO A 231 -10.27 -11.06 30.06
N ASP A 232 -10.90 -12.15 29.61
CA ASP A 232 -12.27 -12.52 29.98
C ASP A 232 -12.40 -12.50 31.52
N GLU A 233 -13.11 -11.49 32.06
CA GLU A 233 -13.45 -11.39 33.49
C GLU A 233 -14.54 -12.38 33.90
#